data_AF-A0A258XCF7-F1
#
_entry.id   AF-A0A258XCF7-F1
#
_cell.length_a   1.000
_cell.length_b   1.000
_cell.length_c   1.000
_cell.angle_alpha   90.00
_cell.angle_beta   90.00
_cell.angle_gamma   90.00
#
_symmetry.space_group_name_H-M   'P 1'
#
loop_
_entity.id
_entity.type
_entity.pdbx_description
1 polymer ?
#
loop_
_entity_poly.entity_id
_entity_poly.type
_entity_poly.pdbx_seq_one_letter_code
_entity_poly.pdbx_strand_id
1 'polypeptide(L)'
;MGKATGFLEIDRKDRSYDAPSERLKHYREFVIPHDDAGLKGQAARCMNCGIPYCHNGCPVNNQIPDWNHLVYENDWREALTNLHSTNNFPEFTGRICPAPCEAACTLNIVDQPVTIKSIECAIVDRGWKEGWIEPQVPAKKTGKSVAVVGSGPAGMAAAQQLARAGHSVTVFEKSDRIGGLMRYGIPDFKMEKTHINRRAMQMEAEGVQFRVGVEVGVTVSFASLKENFDAVVLAGGAEDPR
;
A
#
# COMPACT_ATOMS: atom_id res chain seq x y z
N MET A 1 13.29 4.59 -20.21
CA MET A 1 12.05 4.36 -19.44
C MET A 1 10.85 4.63 -20.35
N GLY A 2 9.90 3.70 -20.42
CA GLY A 2 8.72 3.81 -21.29
C GLY A 2 9.04 3.91 -22.78
N LYS A 3 8.02 4.18 -23.61
CA LYS A 3 8.20 4.52 -25.03
C LYS A 3 8.44 6.02 -25.13
N ALA A 4 9.53 6.45 -25.79
CA ALA A 4 9.93 7.85 -25.88
C ALA A 4 8.81 8.80 -26.36
N THR A 5 7.95 8.33 -27.26
CA THR A 5 6.79 9.06 -27.82
C THR A 5 5.45 8.55 -27.32
N GLY A 6 5.42 7.65 -26.33
CA GLY A 6 4.20 6.96 -25.90
C GLY A 6 3.10 7.91 -25.43
N PHE A 7 3.46 9.02 -24.79
CA PHE A 7 2.51 10.06 -24.36
C PHE A 7 1.88 10.85 -25.51
N LEU A 8 2.48 10.86 -26.70
CA LEU A 8 1.93 11.51 -27.90
C LEU A 8 0.99 10.59 -28.69
N GLU A 9 1.17 9.28 -28.55
CA GLU A 9 0.52 8.27 -29.40
C GLU A 9 -0.62 7.53 -28.71
N ILE A 10 -0.64 7.49 -27.38
CA ILE A 10 -1.55 6.67 -26.59
C ILE A 10 -2.33 7.58 -25.69
N ASP A 11 -3.66 7.60 -25.78
CA ASP A 11 -4.53 8.37 -24.90
C ASP A 11 -4.58 7.82 -23.46
N ARG A 12 -4.83 8.69 -22.48
CA ARG A 12 -5.07 8.28 -21.11
C ARG A 12 -6.36 7.47 -21.08
N LYS A 13 -6.29 6.30 -20.48
CA LYS A 13 -7.46 5.46 -20.21
C LYS A 13 -7.48 5.16 -18.73
N ASP A 14 -8.49 5.63 -18.03
CA ASP A 14 -8.74 5.26 -16.65
C ASP A 14 -9.43 3.88 -16.56
N ARG A 15 -9.37 3.28 -15.37
CA ARG A 15 -10.12 2.05 -15.07
C ARG A 15 -11.61 2.31 -15.22
N SER A 16 -12.31 1.35 -15.83
CA SER A 16 -13.76 1.41 -15.92
C SER A 16 -14.40 0.90 -14.62
N TYR A 17 -15.72 1.01 -14.56
CA TYR A 17 -16.52 0.55 -13.43
C TYR A 17 -17.63 -0.36 -13.95
N ASP A 18 -18.09 -1.27 -13.11
CA ASP A 18 -19.35 -1.97 -13.38
C ASP A 18 -20.49 -0.97 -13.56
N ALA A 19 -21.48 -1.36 -14.37
CA ALA A 19 -22.66 -0.53 -14.63
C ALA A 19 -23.37 -0.17 -13.31
N PRO A 20 -23.94 1.05 -13.19
CA PRO A 20 -24.66 1.45 -12.00
C PRO A 20 -25.73 0.45 -11.53
N SER A 21 -26.46 -0.18 -12.47
CA SER A 21 -27.46 -1.20 -12.16
C SER A 21 -26.90 -2.43 -11.45
N GLU A 22 -25.63 -2.77 -11.69
CA GLU A 22 -24.98 -3.92 -11.08
C GLU A 22 -24.31 -3.56 -9.76
N ARG A 23 -23.54 -2.46 -9.71
CA ARG A 23 -22.80 -2.08 -8.49
C ARG A 23 -23.68 -1.56 -7.35
N LEU A 24 -24.95 -1.24 -7.62
CA LEU A 24 -25.94 -0.92 -6.56
C LEU A 24 -26.44 -2.17 -5.82
N LYS A 25 -26.19 -3.37 -6.33
CA LYS A 25 -26.67 -4.65 -5.74
C LYS A 25 -25.71 -5.25 -4.71
N HIS A 26 -24.51 -4.69 -4.55
CA HIS A 26 -23.49 -5.22 -3.64
C HIS A 26 -22.54 -4.14 -3.11
N TYR A 27 -21.77 -4.49 -2.09
CA TYR A 27 -20.73 -3.62 -1.52
C TYR A 27 -19.30 -4.01 -1.93
N ARG A 28 -19.11 -4.97 -2.85
CA ARG A 28 -17.79 -5.36 -3.38
C ARG A 28 -17.17 -4.26 -4.23
N GLU A 29 -15.83 -4.31 -4.41
CA GLU A 29 -15.12 -3.50 -5.40
C GLU A 29 -15.76 -3.68 -6.78
N PHE A 30 -16.04 -2.56 -7.45
CA PHE A 30 -16.65 -2.53 -8.80
C PHE A 30 -15.72 -1.90 -9.85
N VAL A 31 -14.46 -1.63 -9.47
CA VAL A 31 -13.45 -1.06 -10.37
C VAL A 31 -12.88 -2.18 -11.21
N ILE A 32 -12.98 -2.05 -12.53
CA ILE A 32 -12.50 -3.04 -13.48
C ILE A 32 -11.05 -2.70 -13.81
N PRO A 33 -10.08 -3.60 -13.53
CA PRO A 33 -8.69 -3.39 -13.90
C PRO A 33 -8.51 -3.27 -15.41
N HIS A 34 -7.45 -2.59 -15.83
CA HIS A 34 -6.99 -2.68 -17.21
C HIS A 34 -6.52 -4.09 -17.54
N ASP A 35 -6.64 -4.48 -18.81
CA ASP A 35 -5.95 -5.64 -19.35
C ASP A 35 -4.44 -5.36 -19.49
N ASP A 36 -3.65 -6.43 -19.68
CA ASP A 36 -2.19 -6.33 -19.77
C ASP A 36 -1.74 -5.36 -20.90
N ALA A 37 -2.43 -5.39 -22.04
CA ALA A 37 -2.16 -4.48 -23.15
C ALA A 37 -2.46 -3.01 -22.80
N GLY A 38 -3.60 -2.75 -22.15
CA GLY A 38 -3.96 -1.43 -21.65
C GLY A 38 -2.98 -0.90 -20.61
N LEU A 39 -2.58 -1.73 -19.64
CA LEU A 39 -1.57 -1.36 -18.63
C LEU A 39 -0.22 -1.03 -19.25
N LYS A 40 0.26 -1.87 -20.17
CA LYS A 40 1.50 -1.61 -20.90
C LYS A 40 1.42 -0.30 -21.68
N GLY A 41 0.29 -0.01 -22.32
CA GLY A 41 0.04 1.25 -23.01
C GLY A 41 0.06 2.46 -22.07
N GLN A 42 -0.60 2.37 -20.91
CA GLN A 42 -0.60 3.46 -19.93
C GLN A 42 0.79 3.67 -19.31
N ALA A 43 1.54 2.61 -19.03
CA ALA A 43 2.92 2.69 -18.54
C ALA A 43 3.86 3.32 -19.59
N ALA A 44 3.62 3.08 -20.88
CA ALA A 44 4.37 3.67 -21.98
C ALA A 44 4.20 5.20 -22.09
N ARG A 45 3.15 5.79 -21.51
CA ARG A 45 2.95 7.26 -21.46
C ARG A 45 3.95 7.98 -20.54
N CYS A 46 4.77 7.28 -19.76
CA CYS A 46 5.79 7.93 -18.94
C CYS A 46 6.85 8.64 -19.81
N MET A 47 7.01 9.96 -19.65
CA MET A 47 7.93 10.78 -20.47
C MET A 47 9.41 10.59 -20.13
N ASN A 48 9.76 9.79 -19.12
CA ASN A 48 11.13 9.68 -18.60
C ASN A 48 11.77 11.06 -18.29
N CYS A 49 11.05 11.88 -17.52
CA CYS A 49 11.46 13.25 -17.20
C CYS A 49 12.82 13.27 -16.50
N GLY A 50 13.71 14.19 -16.87
CA GLY A 50 14.99 14.37 -16.18
C GLY A 50 14.83 14.72 -14.69
N ILE A 51 13.75 15.44 -14.34
CA ILE A 51 13.32 15.67 -12.96
C ILE A 51 11.93 15.05 -12.78
N PRO A 52 11.81 13.88 -12.11
CA PRO A 52 10.53 13.22 -11.94
C PRO A 52 9.72 13.84 -10.79
N TYR A 53 8.95 14.90 -11.07
CA TYR A 53 8.11 15.56 -10.07
C TYR A 53 7.08 14.63 -9.42
N CYS A 54 6.69 13.55 -10.11
CA CYS A 54 5.84 12.50 -9.54
C CYS A 54 6.46 11.84 -8.29
N HIS A 55 7.80 11.75 -8.17
CA HIS A 55 8.48 11.26 -6.96
C HIS A 55 8.15 12.15 -5.78
N ASN A 56 8.39 13.46 -5.92
CA ASN A 56 8.17 14.44 -4.86
C ASN A 56 6.68 14.62 -4.54
N GLY A 57 5.80 14.41 -5.52
CA GLY A 57 4.36 14.41 -5.31
C GLY A 57 3.87 13.19 -4.53
N CYS A 58 4.66 12.10 -4.46
CA CYS A 58 4.33 10.91 -3.69
C CYS A 58 4.87 11.06 -2.26
N PRO A 59 4.04 11.01 -1.20
CA PRO A 59 4.52 11.16 0.18
C PRO A 59 5.53 10.09 0.65
N VAL A 60 5.56 8.93 -0.02
CA VAL A 60 6.53 7.85 0.25
C VAL A 60 7.68 7.83 -0.74
N ASN A 61 7.79 8.85 -1.61
CA ASN A 61 8.85 9.00 -2.62
C ASN A 61 9.02 7.75 -3.51
N ASN A 62 7.92 7.14 -3.93
CA ASN A 62 7.94 5.99 -4.84
C ASN A 62 8.77 6.31 -6.10
N GLN A 63 9.53 5.30 -6.55
CA GLN A 63 10.35 5.34 -7.77
C GLN A 63 9.51 5.12 -9.05
N ILE A 64 8.54 6.02 -9.27
CA ILE A 64 7.44 5.84 -10.23
C ILE A 64 7.88 5.55 -11.68
N PRO A 65 8.80 6.31 -12.29
CA PRO A 65 9.29 6.06 -13.63
C PRO A 65 9.97 4.69 -13.78
N ASP A 66 10.63 4.20 -12.72
CA ASP A 66 11.36 2.93 -12.74
C ASP A 66 10.38 1.76 -12.84
N TRP A 67 9.42 1.64 -11.92
CA TRP A 67 8.45 0.56 -12.00
C TRP A 67 7.45 0.74 -13.16
N ASN A 68 7.19 1.96 -13.64
CA ASN A 68 6.44 2.16 -14.90
C ASN A 68 7.22 1.58 -16.09
N HIS A 69 8.53 1.81 -16.15
CA HIS A 69 9.37 1.26 -17.20
C HIS A 69 9.39 -0.26 -17.16
N LEU A 70 9.53 -0.85 -15.97
CA LEU A 70 9.54 -2.29 -15.78
C LEU A 70 8.20 -2.93 -16.21
N VAL A 71 7.07 -2.29 -15.88
CA VAL A 71 5.75 -2.71 -16.41
C VAL A 71 5.70 -2.64 -17.93
N TYR A 72 6.23 -1.58 -18.54
CA TYR A 72 6.29 -1.47 -20.01
C TYR A 72 7.13 -2.59 -20.65
N GLU A 73 8.25 -2.97 -20.04
CA GLU A 73 9.11 -4.08 -20.48
C GLU A 73 8.55 -5.48 -20.12
N ASN A 74 7.40 -5.54 -19.46
CA ASN A 74 6.81 -6.76 -18.88
C ASN A 74 7.66 -7.43 -17.77
N ASP A 75 8.57 -6.69 -17.12
CA ASP A 75 9.32 -7.16 -15.96
C ASP A 75 8.55 -6.86 -14.65
N TRP A 76 7.44 -7.58 -14.48
CA TRP A 76 6.50 -7.35 -13.38
C TRP A 76 7.07 -7.69 -11.99
N ARG A 77 7.97 -8.68 -11.92
CA ARG A 77 8.55 -9.10 -10.65
C ARG A 77 9.53 -8.06 -10.13
N GLU A 78 10.38 -7.52 -11.01
CA GLU A 78 11.27 -6.42 -10.61
C GLU A 78 10.47 -5.14 -10.34
N ALA A 79 9.41 -4.86 -11.11
CA ALA A 79 8.51 -3.74 -10.81
C ALA A 79 7.92 -3.82 -9.39
N LEU A 80 7.54 -5.03 -8.95
CA LEU A 80 7.06 -5.29 -7.60
C LEU A 80 8.14 -5.07 -6.54
N THR A 81 9.35 -5.61 -6.77
CA THR A 81 10.50 -5.40 -5.88
C THR A 81 10.79 -3.91 -5.71
N ASN A 82 10.83 -3.17 -6.81
CA ASN A 82 11.05 -1.73 -6.82
C ASN A 82 9.93 -0.99 -6.06
N LEU A 83 8.66 -1.31 -6.32
CA LEU A 83 7.51 -0.70 -5.62
C LEU A 83 7.56 -0.94 -4.10
N HIS A 84 7.92 -2.15 -3.67
CA HIS A 84 8.04 -2.48 -2.25
C HIS A 84 9.28 -1.91 -1.57
N SER A 85 10.26 -1.38 -2.32
CA SER A 85 11.43 -0.70 -1.74
C SER A 85 11.08 0.59 -1.00
N THR A 86 9.94 1.20 -1.35
CA THR A 86 9.49 2.50 -0.83
C THR A 86 8.11 2.44 -0.18
N ASN A 87 7.24 1.51 -0.61
CA ASN A 87 5.89 1.37 -0.09
C ASN A 87 5.64 0.00 0.57
N ASN A 88 5.31 0.01 1.85
CA ASN A 88 4.90 -1.20 2.57
C ASN A 88 3.59 -1.80 2.03
N PHE A 89 2.62 -0.95 1.66
CA PHE A 89 1.24 -1.36 1.36
C PHE A 89 0.68 -0.75 0.04
N PRO A 90 1.29 -1.05 -1.11
CA PRO A 90 0.78 -0.65 -2.43
C PRO A 90 -0.65 -1.13 -2.69
N GLU A 91 -1.10 -2.23 -2.08
CA GLU A 91 -2.48 -2.72 -2.25
C GLU A 91 -3.53 -1.78 -1.66
N PHE A 92 -3.18 -1.00 -0.63
CA PHE A 92 -4.07 -0.02 -0.03
C PHE A 92 -3.98 1.28 -0.82
N THR A 93 -2.76 1.81 -0.97
CA THR A 93 -2.49 3.09 -1.64
C THR A 93 -2.95 3.09 -3.10
N GLY A 94 -2.72 2.02 -3.87
CA GLY A 94 -3.22 1.87 -5.25
C GLY A 94 -4.76 1.88 -5.38
N ARG A 95 -5.49 1.68 -4.26
CA ARG A 95 -6.96 1.76 -4.21
C ARG A 95 -7.46 3.08 -3.65
N ILE A 96 -6.90 3.55 -2.54
CA ILE A 96 -7.47 4.66 -1.76
C ILE A 96 -6.76 6.00 -1.92
N CYS A 97 -5.49 6.01 -2.38
CA CYS A 97 -4.72 7.23 -2.51
C CYS A 97 -5.42 8.23 -3.45
N PRO A 98 -5.42 9.55 -3.15
CA PRO A 98 -5.92 10.57 -4.07
C PRO A 98 -4.97 10.85 -5.24
N ALA A 99 -3.88 10.08 -5.38
CA ALA A 99 -2.90 10.17 -6.46
C ALA A 99 -2.25 11.56 -6.64
N PRO A 100 -1.66 12.16 -5.58
CA PRO A 100 -0.95 13.44 -5.70
C PRO A 100 0.24 13.37 -6.68
N CYS A 101 0.81 12.17 -6.87
CA CYS A 101 1.82 11.89 -7.88
C CYS A 101 1.33 12.10 -9.32
N GLU A 102 0.04 11.85 -9.61
CA GLU A 102 -0.56 12.13 -10.92
C GLU A 102 -0.76 13.63 -11.10
N ALA A 103 -1.23 14.34 -10.06
CA ALA A 103 -1.34 15.79 -10.09
C ALA A 103 0.01 16.48 -10.32
N ALA A 104 1.09 15.93 -9.74
CA ALA A 104 2.46 16.42 -9.89
C ALA A 104 3.17 15.92 -11.16
N CYS A 105 2.55 15.07 -11.97
CA CYS A 105 3.19 14.53 -13.18
C CYS A 105 3.49 15.65 -14.18
N THR A 106 4.71 15.71 -14.72
CA THR A 106 5.09 16.72 -15.72
C THR A 106 4.15 16.72 -16.94
N LEU A 107 3.65 15.55 -17.34
CA LEU A 107 2.72 15.43 -18.48
C LEU A 107 1.40 16.17 -18.19
N ASN A 108 0.98 16.25 -16.92
CA ASN A 108 -0.23 16.94 -16.45
C ASN A 108 -0.21 18.46 -16.73
N ILE A 109 0.94 19.03 -17.10
CA ILE A 109 1.05 20.46 -17.46
C ILE A 109 0.41 20.73 -18.83
N VAL A 110 0.53 19.79 -19.77
CA VAL A 110 0.17 19.99 -21.19
C VAL A 110 -0.82 18.97 -21.72
N ASP A 111 -0.99 17.83 -21.05
CA ASP A 111 -1.92 16.75 -21.37
C ASP A 111 -2.34 16.03 -20.07
N GLN A 112 -2.99 14.87 -20.16
CA GLN A 112 -3.41 14.05 -19.03
C GLN A 112 -2.24 13.28 -18.39
N PRO A 113 -2.20 13.12 -17.05
CA PRO A 113 -1.12 12.42 -16.38
C PRO A 113 -1.11 10.92 -16.69
N VAL A 114 0.03 10.28 -16.46
CA VAL A 114 0.13 8.81 -16.43
C VAL A 114 -0.79 8.26 -15.34
N THR A 115 -1.45 7.12 -15.55
CA THR A 115 -2.33 6.47 -14.56
C THR A 115 -1.54 5.71 -13.49
N ILE A 116 -0.64 6.43 -12.81
CA ILE A 116 0.31 5.93 -11.80
C ILE A 116 -0.38 5.05 -10.77
N LYS A 117 -1.52 5.50 -10.22
CA LYS A 117 -2.25 4.75 -9.19
C LYS A 117 -2.79 3.42 -9.72
N SER A 118 -3.26 3.39 -10.97
CA SER A 118 -3.77 2.16 -11.59
C SER A 118 -2.65 1.16 -11.86
N ILE A 119 -1.47 1.63 -12.26
CA ILE A 119 -0.29 0.78 -12.48
C ILE A 119 0.25 0.23 -11.15
N GLU A 120 0.35 1.06 -10.09
CA GLU A 120 0.69 0.62 -8.73
C GLU A 120 -0.24 -0.51 -8.25
N CYS A 121 -1.55 -0.34 -8.40
CA CYS A 121 -2.54 -1.34 -8.03
C CYS A 121 -2.37 -2.65 -8.83
N ALA A 122 -2.07 -2.56 -10.13
CA ALA A 122 -1.88 -3.73 -10.96
C ALA A 122 -0.61 -4.52 -10.61
N ILE A 123 0.49 -3.83 -10.31
CA ILE A 123 1.76 -4.46 -9.90
C ILE A 123 1.55 -5.31 -8.65
N VAL A 124 0.94 -4.74 -7.60
CA VAL A 124 0.73 -5.46 -6.33
C VAL A 124 -0.31 -6.58 -6.46
N ASP A 125 -1.39 -6.36 -7.21
CA ASP A 125 -2.41 -7.39 -7.41
C ASP A 125 -1.84 -8.59 -8.17
N ARG A 126 -1.01 -8.36 -9.20
CA ARG A 126 -0.27 -9.41 -9.89
C ARG A 126 0.74 -10.08 -8.95
N GLY A 127 1.48 -9.32 -8.16
CA GLY A 127 2.43 -9.85 -7.17
C GLY A 127 1.80 -10.85 -6.20
N TRP A 128 0.58 -10.55 -5.72
CA TRP A 128 -0.18 -11.49 -4.90
C TRP A 128 -0.70 -12.69 -5.68
N LYS A 129 -1.22 -12.48 -6.90
CA LYS A 129 -1.76 -13.55 -7.74
C LYS A 129 -0.70 -14.59 -8.11
N GLU A 130 0.51 -14.13 -8.42
CA GLU A 130 1.66 -14.95 -8.82
C GLU A 130 2.45 -15.51 -7.63
N GLY A 131 2.06 -15.16 -6.39
CA GLY A 131 2.72 -15.64 -5.17
C GLY A 131 4.10 -15.03 -4.89
N TRP A 132 4.44 -13.87 -5.49
CA TRP A 132 5.75 -13.24 -5.30
C TRP A 132 5.90 -12.46 -4.00
N ILE A 133 4.79 -12.15 -3.34
CA ILE A 133 4.79 -11.44 -2.05
C ILE A 133 4.85 -12.48 -0.93
N GLU A 134 6.08 -12.78 -0.50
CA GLU A 134 6.39 -13.77 0.53
C GLU A 134 6.75 -13.10 1.88
N PRO A 135 6.60 -13.79 3.02
CA PRO A 135 7.11 -13.33 4.32
C PRO A 135 8.63 -13.12 4.31
N GLN A 136 9.09 -11.92 4.70
CA GLN A 136 10.51 -11.60 4.86
C GLN A 136 10.96 -11.82 6.31
N VAL A 137 11.20 -13.07 6.68
CA VAL A 137 11.65 -13.42 8.03
C VAL A 137 13.11 -12.99 8.23
N PRO A 138 13.44 -12.27 9.32
CA PRO A 138 14.81 -11.83 9.58
C PRO A 138 15.75 -13.02 9.84
N ALA A 139 16.94 -12.99 9.23
CA ALA A 139 17.96 -14.03 9.43
C ALA A 139 18.52 -14.06 10.87
N LYS A 140 18.49 -12.92 11.58
CA LYS A 140 18.96 -12.78 12.96
C LYS A 140 17.96 -11.99 13.78
N LYS A 141 17.71 -12.44 15.01
CA LYS A 141 16.93 -11.68 15.99
C LYS A 141 17.85 -10.72 16.74
N THR A 142 17.35 -9.53 17.04
CA THR A 142 18.06 -8.49 17.79
C THR A 142 17.98 -8.69 19.29
N GLY A 143 17.07 -9.55 19.76
CA GLY A 143 16.75 -9.72 21.18
C GLY A 143 15.95 -8.57 21.79
N LYS A 144 15.59 -7.55 20.98
CA LYS A 144 14.82 -6.38 21.41
C LYS A 144 13.34 -6.56 21.15
N SER A 145 12.49 -6.10 22.07
CA SER A 145 11.04 -6.14 21.97
C SER A 145 10.43 -4.76 21.77
N VAL A 146 9.44 -4.64 20.88
CA VAL A 146 8.74 -3.38 20.61
C VAL A 146 7.23 -3.56 20.68
N ALA A 147 6.56 -2.70 21.47
CA ALA A 147 5.11 -2.59 21.49
C ALA A 147 4.67 -1.52 20.49
N VAL A 148 3.69 -1.83 19.65
CA VAL A 148 3.06 -0.87 18.73
C VAL A 148 1.59 -0.72 19.14
N VAL A 149 1.17 0.49 19.49
CA VAL A 149 -0.19 0.79 19.93
C VAL A 149 -1.01 1.32 18.76
N GLY A 150 -1.96 0.52 18.29
CA GLY A 150 -2.82 0.80 17.13
C GLY A 150 -2.40 0.03 15.89
N SER A 151 -3.38 -0.60 15.21
CA SER A 151 -3.16 -1.39 14.00
C SER A 151 -3.59 -0.69 12.70
N GLY A 152 -3.65 0.65 12.71
CA GLY A 152 -3.79 1.44 11.49
C GLY A 152 -2.58 1.31 10.56
N PRO A 153 -2.57 2.00 9.40
CA PRO A 153 -1.49 1.91 8.42
C PRO A 153 -0.12 2.25 9.00
N ALA A 154 -0.04 3.25 9.88
CA ALA A 154 1.21 3.63 10.55
C ALA A 154 1.75 2.53 11.46
N GLY A 155 0.88 1.95 12.30
CA GLY A 155 1.27 0.87 13.22
C GLY A 155 1.66 -0.40 12.48
N MET A 156 0.91 -0.78 11.43
CA MET A 156 1.26 -1.92 10.60
C MET A 156 2.59 -1.73 9.87
N ALA A 157 2.84 -0.55 9.28
CA ALA A 157 4.09 -0.29 8.57
C ALA A 157 5.30 -0.33 9.52
N ALA A 158 5.19 0.33 10.68
CA ALA A 158 6.22 0.30 11.71
C ALA A 158 6.49 -1.14 12.18
N ALA A 159 5.44 -1.91 12.45
CA ALA A 159 5.56 -3.28 12.91
C ALA A 159 6.26 -4.18 11.88
N GLN A 160 5.92 -4.03 10.59
CA GLN A 160 6.54 -4.80 9.51
C GLN A 160 8.04 -4.51 9.41
N GLN A 161 8.42 -3.22 9.37
CA GLN A 161 9.82 -2.82 9.28
C GLN A 161 10.63 -3.31 10.49
N LEU A 162 10.08 -3.19 11.70
CA LEU A 162 10.73 -3.65 12.92
C LEU A 162 10.88 -5.19 12.98
N ALA A 163 9.87 -5.93 12.53
CA ALA A 163 9.93 -7.39 12.48
C ALA A 163 11.01 -7.86 11.49
N ARG A 164 11.06 -7.25 10.29
CA ARG A 164 12.08 -7.51 9.27
C ARG A 164 13.49 -7.11 9.72
N ALA A 165 13.62 -6.12 10.58
CA ALA A 165 14.88 -5.75 11.24
C ALA A 165 15.31 -6.74 12.35
N GLY A 166 14.47 -7.72 12.70
CA GLY A 166 14.81 -8.75 13.69
C GLY A 166 14.27 -8.49 15.10
N HIS A 167 13.46 -7.46 15.31
CA HIS A 167 12.82 -7.20 16.60
C HIS A 167 11.63 -8.14 16.86
N SER A 168 11.32 -8.37 18.12
CA SER A 168 10.08 -9.04 18.55
C SER A 168 8.98 -7.98 18.68
N VAL A 169 8.01 -7.98 17.77
CA VAL A 169 7.02 -6.91 17.69
C VAL A 169 5.65 -7.42 18.13
N THR A 170 4.99 -6.69 19.03
CA THR A 170 3.58 -6.91 19.39
C THR A 170 2.76 -5.67 19.10
N VAL A 171 1.73 -5.82 18.26
CA VAL A 171 0.77 -4.77 17.93
C VAL A 171 -0.47 -4.94 18.81
N PHE A 172 -0.78 -3.92 19.61
CA PHE A 172 -1.98 -3.85 20.43
C PHE A 172 -3.06 -3.06 19.70
N GLU A 173 -4.23 -3.66 19.52
CA GLU A 173 -5.38 -3.08 18.83
C GLU A 173 -6.60 -3.13 19.74
N LYS A 174 -7.28 -1.99 19.90
CA LYS A 174 -8.48 -1.90 20.75
C LYS A 174 -9.69 -2.60 20.14
N SER A 175 -9.79 -2.57 18.81
CA SER A 175 -10.90 -3.16 18.06
C SER A 175 -10.79 -4.69 17.99
N ASP A 176 -11.86 -5.37 17.58
CA ASP A 176 -11.90 -6.82 17.45
C ASP A 176 -11.06 -7.34 16.25
N ARG A 177 -10.67 -6.46 15.33
CA ARG A 177 -9.87 -6.77 14.14
C ARG A 177 -8.88 -5.67 13.82
N ILE A 178 -7.80 -6.05 13.14
CA ILE A 178 -6.74 -5.13 12.77
C ILE A 178 -7.07 -4.28 11.52
N GLY A 179 -6.41 -3.14 11.38
CA GLY A 179 -6.47 -2.28 10.19
C GLY A 179 -6.97 -0.86 10.44
N GLY A 180 -7.39 -0.54 11.68
CA GLY A 180 -7.91 0.78 12.05
C GLY A 180 -8.99 1.30 11.09
N LEU A 181 -8.96 2.58 10.74
CA LEU A 181 -9.93 3.19 9.81
C LEU A 181 -9.88 2.61 8.38
N MET A 182 -8.80 1.94 7.96
CA MET A 182 -8.82 1.21 6.69
C MET A 182 -9.84 0.08 6.71
N ARG A 183 -10.06 -0.52 7.89
CA ARG A 183 -11.10 -1.53 8.12
C ARG A 183 -12.44 -0.90 8.45
N TYR A 184 -12.51 -0.03 9.45
CA TYR A 184 -13.79 0.43 10.00
C TYR A 184 -14.34 1.70 9.36
N GLY A 185 -13.52 2.45 8.60
CA GLY A 185 -13.93 3.70 7.96
C GLY A 185 -14.12 3.58 6.44
N ILE A 186 -13.17 2.98 5.73
CA ILE A 186 -13.24 2.87 4.27
C ILE A 186 -14.27 1.80 3.87
N PRO A 187 -15.26 2.07 3.01
CA PRO A 187 -16.21 1.03 2.58
C PRO A 187 -15.59 -0.02 1.66
N ASP A 188 -16.16 -1.22 1.64
CA ASP A 188 -15.66 -2.35 0.82
C ASP A 188 -15.67 -2.05 -0.69
N PHE A 189 -16.61 -1.25 -1.17
CA PHE A 189 -16.69 -0.92 -2.60
C PHE A 189 -15.52 -0.03 -3.06
N LYS A 190 -14.79 0.61 -2.13
CA LYS A 190 -13.54 1.31 -2.40
C LYS A 190 -12.32 0.41 -2.20
N MET A 191 -12.35 -0.42 -1.15
CA MET A 191 -11.27 -1.34 -0.82
C MET A 191 -11.80 -2.46 0.09
N GLU A 192 -11.84 -3.67 -0.45
CA GLU A 192 -12.30 -4.85 0.27
C GLU A 192 -11.35 -5.24 1.40
N LYS A 193 -11.89 -5.76 2.51
CA LYS A 193 -11.08 -6.13 3.69
C LYS A 193 -10.17 -7.33 3.48
N THR A 194 -10.34 -8.07 2.39
CA THR A 194 -9.47 -9.18 2.02
C THR A 194 -8.01 -8.73 1.90
N HIS A 195 -7.75 -7.51 1.39
CA HIS A 195 -6.41 -6.97 1.26
C HIS A 195 -5.74 -6.79 2.64
N ILE A 196 -6.49 -6.31 3.62
CA ILE A 196 -6.02 -6.16 5.01
C ILE A 196 -5.75 -7.53 5.62
N ASN A 197 -6.68 -8.49 5.46
CA ASN A 197 -6.51 -9.84 5.98
C ASN A 197 -5.27 -10.53 5.41
N ARG A 198 -5.07 -10.44 4.09
CA ARG A 198 -3.92 -11.04 3.40
C ARG A 198 -2.61 -10.44 3.87
N ARG A 199 -2.54 -9.11 4.02
CA ARG A 199 -1.35 -8.45 4.56
C ARG A 199 -1.09 -8.83 6.02
N ALA A 200 -2.15 -8.95 6.84
CA ALA A 200 -2.05 -9.38 8.23
C ALA A 200 -1.35 -10.75 8.34
N MET A 201 -1.85 -11.74 7.59
CA MET A 201 -1.30 -13.10 7.59
C MET A 201 0.17 -13.11 7.16
N GLN A 202 0.52 -12.31 6.15
CA GLN A 202 1.90 -12.17 5.68
C GLN A 202 2.81 -11.58 6.77
N MET A 203 2.35 -10.57 7.52
CA MET A 203 3.09 -9.97 8.64
C MET A 203 3.18 -10.91 9.86
N GLU A 204 2.13 -11.69 10.14
CA GLU A 204 2.17 -12.71 11.19
C GLU A 204 3.22 -13.77 10.88
N ALA A 205 3.32 -14.18 9.61
CA ALA A 205 4.36 -15.09 9.14
C ALA A 205 5.78 -14.48 9.21
N GLU A 206 5.91 -13.14 9.17
CA GLU A 206 7.17 -12.43 9.47
C GLU A 206 7.50 -12.37 10.97
N GLY A 207 6.55 -12.75 11.83
CA GLY A 207 6.70 -12.80 13.29
C GLY A 207 6.09 -11.62 14.05
N VAL A 208 5.26 -10.79 13.40
CA VAL A 208 4.46 -9.78 14.10
C VAL A 208 3.35 -10.46 14.89
N GLN A 209 3.20 -10.13 16.18
CA GLN A 209 2.09 -10.63 17.00
C GLN A 209 0.99 -9.57 17.10
N PHE A 210 -0.23 -9.89 16.68
CA PHE A 210 -1.38 -9.00 16.87
C PHE A 210 -2.17 -9.39 18.12
N ARG A 211 -2.49 -8.40 18.96
CA ARG A 211 -3.32 -8.51 20.17
C ARG A 211 -4.52 -7.58 20.01
N VAL A 212 -5.62 -8.13 19.50
CA VAL A 212 -6.90 -7.43 19.32
C VAL A 212 -7.71 -7.39 20.62
N GLY A 213 -8.68 -6.48 20.73
CA GLY A 213 -9.49 -6.27 21.93
C GLY A 213 -8.71 -5.71 23.13
N VAL A 214 -7.51 -5.13 22.90
CA VAL A 214 -6.65 -4.58 23.94
C VAL A 214 -6.51 -3.07 23.75
N GLU A 215 -7.21 -2.32 24.60
CA GLU A 215 -7.07 -0.87 24.65
C GLU A 215 -5.99 -0.47 25.65
N VAL A 216 -4.90 0.09 25.15
CA VAL A 216 -3.78 0.58 25.98
C VAL A 216 -4.23 1.85 26.70
N GLY A 217 -4.06 1.87 28.02
CA GLY A 217 -4.61 2.89 28.92
C GLY A 217 -5.87 2.43 29.66
N VAL A 218 -6.55 1.38 29.18
CA VAL A 218 -7.78 0.83 29.78
C VAL A 218 -7.57 -0.62 30.20
N THR A 219 -7.35 -1.52 29.24
CA THR A 219 -7.13 -2.96 29.49
C THR A 219 -5.70 -3.24 29.97
N VAL A 220 -4.72 -2.51 29.44
CA VAL A 220 -3.30 -2.62 29.81
C VAL A 220 -2.76 -1.23 30.08
N SER A 221 -2.04 -1.05 31.19
CA SER A 221 -1.45 0.25 31.52
C SER A 221 -0.27 0.59 30.60
N PHE A 222 -0.10 1.87 30.29
CA PHE A 222 1.06 2.32 29.52
C PHE A 222 2.39 2.10 30.27
N ALA A 223 2.38 2.18 31.61
CA ALA A 223 3.53 1.87 32.45
C ALA A 223 4.00 0.43 32.25
N SER A 224 3.07 -0.53 32.22
CA SER A 224 3.37 -1.93 31.91
C SER A 224 4.06 -2.08 30.55
N LEU A 225 3.64 -1.35 29.51
CA LEU A 225 4.31 -1.43 28.22
C LEU A 225 5.76 -0.91 28.29
N LYS A 226 6.01 0.17 29.02
CA LYS A 226 7.37 0.72 29.21
C LYS A 226 8.29 -0.21 30.00
N GLU A 227 7.75 -0.98 30.94
CA GLU A 227 8.53 -1.91 31.75
C GLU A 227 8.85 -3.20 30.98
N ASN A 228 7.94 -3.65 30.11
CA ASN A 228 8.04 -4.96 29.45
C ASN A 228 8.60 -4.92 28.01
N PHE A 229 8.72 -3.73 27.41
CA PHE A 229 9.23 -3.56 26.05
C PHE A 229 10.41 -2.59 26.01
N ASP A 230 11.39 -2.85 25.15
CA ASP A 230 12.52 -1.94 24.94
C ASP A 230 12.09 -0.61 24.31
N ALA A 231 11.01 -0.61 23.52
CA ALA A 231 10.44 0.59 22.91
C ALA A 231 8.91 0.49 22.73
N VAL A 232 8.26 1.65 22.64
CA VAL A 232 6.83 1.77 22.37
C VAL A 232 6.57 2.76 21.23
N VAL A 233 5.82 2.33 20.22
CA VAL A 233 5.32 3.17 19.12
C VAL A 233 3.86 3.50 19.38
N LEU A 234 3.50 4.78 19.41
CA LEU A 234 2.12 5.23 19.53
C LEU A 234 1.56 5.57 18.15
N ALA A 235 0.58 4.79 17.69
CA ALA A 235 -0.06 4.91 16.37
C ALA A 235 -1.60 4.82 16.47
N GLY A 236 -2.16 5.37 17.56
CA GLY A 236 -3.60 5.29 17.89
C GLY A 236 -4.54 6.09 16.99
N GLY A 237 -4.01 6.93 16.09
CA GLY A 237 -4.82 7.74 15.17
C GLY A 237 -5.57 8.89 15.87
N ALA A 238 -6.61 9.38 15.20
CA ALA A 238 -7.48 10.46 15.69
C ALA A 238 -8.94 10.07 15.42
N GLU A 239 -9.65 9.65 16.46
CA GLU A 239 -11.03 9.17 16.36
C GLU A 239 -12.06 10.14 16.92
N ASP A 240 -11.63 11.09 17.76
CA ASP A 240 -12.50 12.15 18.24
C ASP A 240 -12.89 13.07 17.07
N PRO A 241 -14.19 13.19 16.74
CA PRO A 241 -14.64 14.06 15.67
C PRO A 241 -14.32 15.52 16.01
N ARG A 242 -13.84 16.27 15.01
CA ARG A 242 -13.58 17.71 15.11
C ARG A 242 -14.81 18.53 14.80
#